data_AF-A0A6V7W8T3-F1
#
_entry.id   AF-A0A6V7W8T3-F1
#
_cell.length_a   1.000
_cell.length_b   1.000
_cell.length_c   1.000
_cell.angle_alpha   90.00
_cell.angle_beta   90.00
_cell.angle_gamma   90.00
#
_symmetry.space_group_name_H-M   'P 1'
#
loop_
_entity.id
_entity.type
_entity.pdbx_description
1 polymer ?
#
loop_
_entity_poly.entity_id
_entity_poly.type
_entity_poly.pdbx_seq_one_letter_code
_entity_poly.pdbx_strand_id
1 'polypeptide(L)'
;MAKLLTDEAFQKLLFDLLCVWHDVQRHYDPPITHTEEEKMQKVKQLICKLLGEIDGRVKRIQTMLSTTPDAEQEFIEEWSLLTWNVLCITSRLQNELNVSVKSQEDKVIFNKLNMALVDLVNNSRAALNPLSVHIDATFDLLANSLSETMHILHGLYRTLKSNRQMNSDEVQDFAQRLQSFSDEYLNPFVELFKSYCNEQTVRLWQDLRDIQIACLVNKVTLPVEPVVRLVSFYSFQMHRLAILAARLQGFRYELTVNHRQMFGDYDPVRPLSDSVFSALELLMADCVLATEPSMNPILVTNNLFSIYCGALARGVVFKQFNVQIVSEDTAEHIQSEMRRQRLLQQPSPIAQVPSAALLAMKPTSGTKRSNAQTMNDTSGNTTTAHKKSDINSKEVVTIYPAFNTKNRYWAAIYPHLLCTTRQKGRHSTNNSYQDLSPSGVDPTKLISGKRPIFYFYIRATMFSPSGRFADAHTLSLPFTIATRRNQDYQVQRMMSSYTATCFWLYGNNVQDGLLLQWVEETAMGWERFKFLFMQYFRVNAEVDRGLQNSDFDLLQYKIQCNDCSPPSNIQGIGDERKITFKNILCPHLRYECGSTNVRFSVWRGLLELLQLFQVCLSLIRNVWN
;
A
#
# COMPACT_ATOMS: atom_id res chain seq x y z
N MET A 1 24.38 23.09 -23.58
CA MET A 1 23.16 22.52 -22.97
C MET A 1 23.23 22.76 -21.47
N ALA A 2 22.25 23.41 -20.86
CA ALA A 2 22.18 23.46 -19.40
C ALA A 2 22.02 22.04 -18.85
N LYS A 3 22.76 21.70 -17.79
CA LYS A 3 22.72 20.37 -17.17
C LYS A 3 21.38 20.23 -16.44
N LEU A 4 20.55 19.29 -16.89
CA LEU A 4 19.27 18.95 -16.25
C LEU A 4 19.48 18.51 -14.80
N LEU A 5 18.52 18.81 -13.93
CA LEU A 5 18.52 18.32 -12.56
C LEU A 5 18.48 16.78 -12.55
N THR A 6 19.11 16.20 -11.52
CA THR A 6 18.91 14.79 -11.17
C THR A 6 17.43 14.54 -10.85
N ASP A 7 16.94 13.33 -11.09
CA ASP A 7 15.55 12.97 -10.81
C ASP A 7 15.13 13.25 -9.36
N GLU A 8 16.01 12.98 -8.41
CA GLU A 8 15.79 13.30 -6.99
C GLU A 8 15.55 14.79 -6.75
N ALA A 9 16.40 15.66 -7.30
CA ALA A 9 16.27 17.11 -7.17
C ALA A 9 15.01 17.64 -7.87
N PHE A 10 14.64 17.08 -9.03
CA PHE A 10 13.40 17.43 -9.72
C PHE A 10 12.16 17.04 -8.91
N GLN A 11 12.12 15.80 -8.40
CA GLN A 11 11.03 15.30 -7.56
C GLN A 11 10.92 16.05 -6.24
N LYS A 12 12.06 16.41 -5.63
CA LYS A 12 12.09 17.26 -4.44
C LYS A 12 11.51 18.65 -4.73
N LEU A 13 11.85 19.26 -5.86
CA LEU A 13 11.31 20.56 -6.25
C LEU A 13 9.79 20.52 -6.47
N LEU A 14 9.27 19.44 -7.06
CA LEU A 14 7.83 19.19 -7.19
C LEU A 14 7.16 19.00 -5.83
N PHE A 15 7.76 18.21 -4.95
CA PHE A 15 7.27 18.00 -3.59
C PHE A 15 7.22 19.30 -2.79
N ASP A 16 8.30 20.09 -2.81
CA ASP A 16 8.37 21.38 -2.12
C ASP A 16 7.33 22.36 -2.68
N LEU A 17 7.14 22.41 -4.01
CA LEU A 17 6.07 23.20 -4.64
C LEU A 17 4.69 22.84 -4.08
N LEU A 18 4.35 21.55 -4.09
CA LEU A 18 3.03 21.07 -3.68
C LEU A 18 2.81 21.21 -2.17
N CYS A 19 3.85 21.05 -1.36
CA CYS A 19 3.80 21.33 0.07
C CYS A 19 3.52 22.80 0.37
N VAL A 20 4.19 23.73 -0.31
CA VAL A 20 3.95 25.18 -0.14
C VAL A 20 2.54 25.55 -0.63
N TRP A 21 2.10 24.98 -1.75
CA TRP A 21 0.76 25.27 -2.30
C TRP A 21 -0.37 24.88 -1.33
N HIS A 22 -0.18 23.80 -0.57
CA HIS A 22 -1.17 23.22 0.35
C HIS A 22 -0.91 23.49 1.82
N ASP A 23 0.03 24.37 2.16
CA ASP A 23 0.41 24.69 3.54
C ASP A 23 0.72 23.44 4.38
N VAL A 24 1.44 22.49 3.78
CA VAL A 24 1.82 21.24 4.46
C VAL A 24 2.97 21.53 5.42
N GLN A 25 2.70 21.46 6.72
CA GLN A 25 3.71 21.57 7.77
C GLN A 25 4.27 20.19 8.14
N ARG A 26 5.59 19.98 8.01
CA ARG A 26 6.26 18.75 8.47
C ARG A 26 6.61 18.81 9.96
N HIS A 27 6.91 17.65 10.56
CA HIS A 27 7.19 17.51 12.00
C HIS A 27 8.31 18.44 12.54
N TYR A 28 9.23 18.87 11.68
CA TYR A 28 10.36 19.73 12.05
C TYR A 28 10.33 21.09 11.33
N ASP A 29 9.28 21.36 10.55
CA ASP A 29 9.16 22.65 9.87
C ASP A 29 8.71 23.73 10.87
N PRO A 30 9.21 24.98 10.72
CA PRO A 30 8.72 26.10 11.50
C PRO A 30 7.22 26.32 11.26
N PRO A 31 6.51 26.99 12.18
CA PRO A 31 5.13 27.41 11.96
C PRO A 31 5.01 28.20 10.65
N ILE A 32 3.88 28.00 9.97
CA ILE A 32 3.57 28.75 8.76
C ILE A 32 3.20 30.18 9.18
N THR A 33 3.98 31.16 8.71
CA THR A 33 3.80 32.58 9.05
C THR A 33 3.64 33.49 7.84
N HIS A 34 3.60 32.94 6.62
CA HIS A 34 3.49 33.71 5.38
C HIS A 34 2.04 34.14 5.10
N THR A 35 1.87 35.28 4.43
CA THR A 35 0.57 35.69 3.87
C THR A 35 0.25 34.89 2.60
N GLU A 36 -1.02 34.88 2.14
CA GLU A 36 -1.38 34.22 0.87
C GLU A 36 -0.66 34.83 -0.35
N GLU A 37 -0.34 36.13 -0.31
CA GLU A 37 0.43 36.79 -1.37
C GLU A 37 1.88 36.29 -1.40
N GLU A 38 2.54 36.22 -0.24
CA GLU A 38 3.91 35.69 -0.11
C GLU A 38 3.99 34.21 -0.50
N LYS A 39 2.98 33.42 -0.13
CA LYS A 39 2.82 32.02 -0.55
C LYS A 39 2.72 31.93 -2.06
N MET A 40 1.84 32.70 -2.68
CA MET A 40 1.64 32.65 -4.12
C MET A 40 2.88 33.12 -4.87
N GLN A 41 3.62 34.11 -4.35
CA GLN A 41 4.90 34.51 -4.91
C GLN A 41 5.94 33.36 -4.85
N LYS A 42 6.03 32.64 -3.73
CA LYS A 42 6.90 31.46 -3.59
C LYS A 42 6.49 30.34 -4.57
N VAL A 43 5.18 30.07 -4.69
CA VAL A 43 4.63 29.09 -5.64
C VAL A 43 5.05 29.45 -7.06
N LYS A 44 4.85 30.70 -7.49
CA LYS A 44 5.26 31.18 -8.82
C LYS A 44 6.77 31.03 -9.06
N GLN A 45 7.60 31.39 -8.08
CA GLN A 45 9.06 31.22 -8.17
C GLN A 45 9.46 29.75 -8.37
N LEU A 46 8.80 28.82 -7.67
CA LEU A 46 9.06 27.38 -7.82
C LEU A 46 8.58 26.85 -9.18
N ILE A 47 7.42 27.29 -9.67
CA ILE A 47 6.93 26.94 -11.01
C ILE A 47 7.90 27.43 -12.09
N CYS A 48 8.39 28.67 -12.00
CA CYS A 48 9.35 29.22 -12.95
C CYS A 48 10.66 28.42 -13.00
N LYS A 49 11.14 27.91 -11.86
CA LYS A 49 12.28 26.99 -11.81
C LYS A 49 11.96 25.65 -12.49
N LEU A 50 10.77 25.11 -12.25
CA LEU A 50 10.31 23.85 -12.87
C LEU A 50 10.14 23.96 -14.38
N LEU A 51 9.70 25.11 -14.91
CA LEU A 51 9.48 25.29 -16.35
C LEU A 51 10.74 24.99 -17.18
N GLY A 52 11.91 25.47 -16.74
CA GLY A 52 13.17 25.19 -17.45
C GLY A 52 13.53 23.70 -17.46
N GLU A 53 13.23 22.99 -16.37
CA GLU A 53 13.44 21.54 -16.27
C GLU A 53 12.41 20.75 -17.08
N ILE A 54 11.15 21.18 -17.07
CA ILE A 54 10.07 20.60 -17.88
C ILE A 54 10.47 20.68 -19.36
N ASP A 55 10.85 21.86 -19.86
CA ASP A 55 11.24 22.04 -21.27
C ASP A 55 12.40 21.11 -21.67
N GLY A 56 13.41 20.97 -20.82
CA GLY A 56 14.54 20.08 -21.10
C GLY A 56 14.19 18.59 -21.01
N ARG A 57 13.28 18.19 -20.11
CA ARG A 57 12.76 16.81 -20.05
C ARG A 57 11.83 16.47 -21.23
N VAL A 58 11.00 17.40 -21.69
CA VAL A 58 10.22 17.25 -22.92
C VAL A 58 11.13 16.95 -24.11
N LYS A 59 12.21 17.71 -24.27
CA LYS A 59 13.22 17.46 -25.31
C LYS A 59 13.90 16.10 -25.16
N ARG A 60 14.20 15.68 -23.93
CA ARG A 60 14.77 14.34 -23.66
C ARG A 60 13.81 13.24 -24.13
N ILE A 61 12.53 13.33 -23.76
CA ILE A 61 11.47 12.38 -24.15
C ILE A 61 11.33 12.30 -25.68
N GLN A 62 11.34 13.44 -26.37
CA GLN A 62 11.30 13.50 -27.84
C GLN A 62 12.46 12.74 -28.50
N THR A 63 13.63 12.71 -27.86
CA THR A 63 14.82 12.01 -28.37
C THR A 63 14.95 10.55 -27.93
N MET A 64 14.08 10.05 -27.03
CA MET A 64 14.14 8.66 -26.57
C MET A 64 13.79 7.69 -27.70
N LEU A 65 14.69 6.78 -28.05
CA LEU A 65 14.43 5.77 -29.09
C LEU A 65 13.86 4.50 -28.46
N SER A 66 12.62 4.11 -28.82
CA SER A 66 12.02 2.82 -28.45
C SER A 66 12.60 1.72 -29.32
N THR A 67 13.78 1.22 -28.95
CA THR A 67 14.46 0.13 -29.68
C THR A 67 14.41 -1.20 -28.93
N THR A 68 14.08 -1.18 -27.64
CA THR A 68 14.00 -2.34 -26.75
C THR A 68 12.78 -2.23 -25.83
N PRO A 69 12.25 -3.35 -25.32
CA PRO A 69 11.14 -3.34 -24.34
C PRO A 69 11.45 -2.52 -23.08
N ASP A 70 12.70 -2.57 -22.60
CA ASP A 70 13.13 -1.79 -21.43
C ASP A 70 13.11 -0.28 -21.73
N ALA A 71 13.52 0.12 -22.94
CA ALA A 71 13.46 1.52 -23.37
C ALA A 71 12.01 2.01 -23.55
N GLU A 72 11.08 1.13 -23.95
CA GLU A 72 9.65 1.45 -23.99
C GLU A 72 9.08 1.67 -22.59
N GLN A 73 9.42 0.81 -21.64
CA GLN A 73 9.01 0.96 -20.25
C GLN A 73 9.57 2.25 -19.64
N GLU A 74 10.86 2.55 -19.87
CA GLU A 74 11.50 3.79 -19.39
C GLU A 74 10.81 5.04 -19.96
N PHE A 75 10.47 5.00 -21.26
CA PHE A 75 9.71 6.05 -21.93
C PHE A 75 8.33 6.24 -21.28
N ILE A 76 7.55 5.15 -21.12
CA ILE A 76 6.21 5.18 -20.52
C ILE A 76 6.27 5.83 -19.14
N GLU A 77 7.26 5.47 -18.33
CA GLU A 77 7.42 5.98 -16.98
C GLU A 77 7.83 7.45 -16.94
N GLU A 78 8.85 7.88 -17.69
CA GLU A 78 9.28 9.28 -17.73
C GLU A 78 8.19 10.18 -18.32
N TRP A 79 7.55 9.73 -19.40
CA TRP A 79 6.44 10.45 -20.03
C TRP A 79 5.26 10.61 -19.08
N SER A 80 4.86 9.54 -18.40
CA SER A 80 3.72 9.58 -17.47
C SER A 80 4.01 10.43 -16.26
N LEU A 81 5.22 10.31 -15.71
CA LEU A 81 5.67 11.13 -14.59
C LEU A 81 5.66 12.61 -14.94
N LEU A 82 6.23 13.00 -16.08
CA LEU A 82 6.24 14.40 -16.46
C LEU A 82 4.83 14.91 -16.74
N THR A 83 4.02 14.16 -17.51
CA THR A 83 2.67 14.56 -17.92
C THR A 83 1.75 14.75 -16.72
N TRP A 84 1.69 13.80 -15.78
CA TRP A 84 0.86 13.92 -14.59
C TRP A 84 1.29 15.05 -13.68
N ASN A 85 2.59 15.31 -13.53
CA ASN A 85 3.07 16.44 -12.74
C ASN A 85 2.75 17.79 -13.41
N VAL A 86 2.86 17.90 -14.73
CA VAL A 86 2.44 19.11 -15.46
C VAL A 86 0.92 19.30 -15.36
N LEU A 87 0.12 18.24 -15.47
CA LEU A 87 -1.33 18.30 -15.26
C LEU A 87 -1.68 18.76 -13.84
N CYS A 88 -0.96 18.25 -12.84
CA CYS A 88 -1.13 18.57 -11.43
C CYS A 88 -0.91 20.07 -11.13
N ILE A 89 0.07 20.69 -11.80
CA ILE A 89 0.35 22.14 -11.72
C ILE A 89 -0.68 22.93 -12.53
N THR A 90 -0.93 22.51 -13.77
CA THR A 90 -1.78 23.25 -14.73
C THR A 90 -3.23 23.32 -14.27
N SER A 91 -3.80 22.20 -13.80
CA SER A 91 -5.17 22.12 -13.28
C SER A 91 -5.37 23.07 -12.08
N ARG A 92 -4.39 23.12 -11.16
CA ARG A 92 -4.41 24.05 -10.02
C ARG A 92 -4.34 25.51 -10.44
N LEU A 93 -3.38 25.85 -11.31
CA LEU A 93 -3.27 27.21 -11.84
C LEU A 93 -4.56 27.65 -12.52
N GLN A 94 -5.18 26.76 -13.30
CA GLN A 94 -6.41 27.11 -14.01
C GLN A 94 -7.58 27.37 -13.05
N ASN A 95 -7.69 26.60 -11.97
CA ASN A 95 -8.70 26.83 -10.95
C ASN A 95 -8.52 28.18 -10.25
N GLU A 96 -7.28 28.58 -9.97
CA GLU A 96 -6.94 29.90 -9.40
C GLU A 96 -7.17 31.05 -10.41
N LEU A 97 -6.83 30.84 -11.68
CA LEU A 97 -6.96 31.82 -12.78
C LEU A 97 -8.41 32.14 -13.16
N ASN A 98 -9.34 31.24 -12.85
CA ASN A 98 -10.78 31.48 -13.00
C ASN A 98 -11.34 32.36 -11.86
N VAL A 99 -10.61 32.51 -10.75
CA VAL A 99 -11.09 33.21 -9.53
C VAL A 99 -10.43 34.59 -9.33
N SER A 100 -9.21 34.82 -9.82
CA SER A 100 -8.43 36.05 -9.54
C SER A 100 -7.89 36.77 -10.80
N VAL A 101 -7.64 38.08 -10.66
CA VAL A 101 -7.24 39.03 -11.73
C VAL A 101 -5.91 38.63 -12.36
N LYS A 102 -5.91 38.53 -13.70
CA LYS A 102 -4.86 37.92 -14.54
C LYS A 102 -3.64 38.83 -14.69
N SER A 103 -2.57 38.57 -13.95
CA SER A 103 -1.27 39.17 -14.25
C SER A 103 -0.74 38.65 -15.61
N GLN A 104 0.05 39.45 -16.31
CA GLN A 104 0.66 39.04 -17.59
C GLN A 104 1.63 37.86 -17.41
N GLU A 105 2.28 37.79 -16.24
CA GLU A 105 3.19 36.69 -15.88
C GLU A 105 2.45 35.36 -15.78
N ASP A 106 1.26 35.32 -15.17
CA ASP A 106 0.50 34.08 -15.00
C ASP A 106 0.04 33.50 -16.35
N LYS A 107 -0.32 34.37 -17.30
CA LYS A 107 -0.64 33.95 -18.67
C LYS A 107 0.56 33.30 -19.36
N VAL A 108 1.76 33.84 -19.16
CA VAL A 108 3.00 33.30 -19.76
C VAL A 108 3.33 31.93 -19.15
N ILE A 109 3.25 31.80 -17.83
CA ILE A 109 3.47 30.54 -17.12
C ILE A 109 2.47 29.48 -17.62
N PHE A 110 1.18 29.83 -17.65
CA PHE A 110 0.12 28.91 -18.05
C PHE A 110 0.26 28.48 -19.52
N ASN A 111 0.59 29.41 -20.42
CA ASN A 111 0.84 29.10 -21.82
C ASN A 111 2.04 28.15 -22.00
N LYS A 112 3.14 28.36 -21.27
CA LYS A 112 4.30 27.47 -21.32
C LYS A 112 3.97 26.04 -20.86
N LEU A 113 3.22 25.89 -19.77
CA LEU A 113 2.77 24.57 -19.31
C LEU A 113 1.86 23.89 -20.33
N ASN A 114 0.94 24.64 -20.94
CA ASN A 114 0.07 24.11 -21.98
C ASN A 114 0.86 23.67 -23.23
N MET A 115 1.86 24.45 -23.65
CA MET A 115 2.75 24.08 -24.75
C MET A 115 3.53 22.79 -24.44
N ALA A 116 4.03 22.64 -23.21
CA ALA A 116 4.70 21.41 -22.79
C ALA A 116 3.75 20.19 -22.85
N LEU A 117 2.48 20.34 -22.44
CA LEU A 117 1.47 19.28 -22.58
C LEU A 117 1.21 18.94 -24.06
N VAL A 118 1.07 19.93 -24.93
CA VAL A 118 0.89 19.72 -26.37
C VAL A 118 2.05 18.93 -26.96
N ASP A 119 3.29 19.30 -26.63
CA ASP A 119 4.49 18.61 -27.09
C ASP A 119 4.56 17.17 -26.58
N LEU A 120 4.21 16.93 -25.30
CA LEU A 120 4.16 15.58 -24.73
C LEU A 120 3.13 14.71 -25.41
N VAL A 121 1.94 15.25 -25.62
CA VAL A 121 0.83 14.54 -26.22
C VAL A 121 1.12 14.20 -27.69
N ASN A 122 1.79 15.08 -28.44
CA ASN A 122 2.23 14.79 -29.80
C ASN A 122 3.29 13.67 -29.84
N ASN A 123 3.98 13.42 -28.72
CA ASN A 123 4.94 12.35 -28.54
C ASN A 123 4.41 11.22 -27.65
N SER A 124 3.10 11.00 -27.56
CA SER A 124 2.51 10.04 -26.62
C SER A 124 2.75 8.57 -26.96
N ARG A 125 3.00 8.23 -28.22
CA ARG A 125 3.15 6.83 -28.68
C ARG A 125 1.98 5.93 -28.25
N ALA A 126 0.75 6.37 -28.53
CA ALA A 126 -0.49 5.72 -28.08
C ALA A 126 -0.68 4.23 -28.44
N ALA A 127 0.15 3.67 -29.33
CA ALA A 127 0.11 2.26 -29.75
C ALA A 127 1.05 1.33 -28.95
N LEU A 128 1.72 1.82 -27.90
CA LEU A 128 2.60 0.99 -27.07
C LEU A 128 1.79 -0.02 -26.25
N ASN A 129 2.25 -1.27 -26.19
CA ASN A 129 1.67 -2.34 -25.39
C ASN A 129 2.79 -3.09 -24.63
N PRO A 130 3.02 -2.81 -23.34
CA PRO A 130 4.09 -3.45 -22.59
C PRO A 130 3.79 -4.93 -22.34
N LEU A 131 4.86 -5.74 -22.31
CA LEU A 131 4.82 -7.20 -22.12
C LEU A 131 4.11 -7.66 -20.82
N SER A 132 3.99 -6.77 -19.84
CA SER A 132 3.36 -7.06 -18.54
C SER A 132 1.83 -7.08 -18.57
N VAL A 133 1.21 -6.61 -19.66
CA VAL A 133 -0.25 -6.52 -19.78
C VAL A 133 -0.79 -7.79 -20.40
N HIS A 134 -1.74 -8.43 -19.72
CA HIS A 134 -2.48 -9.52 -20.31
C HIS A 134 -3.41 -8.96 -21.40
N ILE A 135 -3.11 -9.27 -22.66
CA ILE A 135 -3.95 -8.89 -23.79
C ILE A 135 -5.10 -9.89 -23.83
N ASP A 136 -6.31 -9.41 -23.55
CA ASP A 136 -7.56 -10.14 -23.66
C ASP A 136 -8.58 -9.32 -24.47
N ALA A 137 -9.75 -9.88 -24.72
CA ALA A 137 -10.80 -9.19 -25.48
C ALA A 137 -11.25 -7.88 -24.80
N THR A 138 -11.21 -7.82 -23.46
CA THR A 138 -11.56 -6.63 -22.68
C THR A 138 -10.52 -5.53 -22.85
N PHE A 139 -9.24 -5.91 -22.95
CA PHE A 139 -8.15 -5.00 -23.27
C PHE A 139 -8.31 -4.34 -24.63
N ASP A 140 -8.63 -5.13 -25.66
CA ASP A 140 -8.87 -4.64 -27.02
C ASP A 140 -10.09 -3.72 -27.07
N LEU A 141 -11.18 -4.10 -26.38
CA LEU A 141 -12.36 -3.25 -26.22
C LEU A 141 -11.99 -1.89 -25.61
N LEU A 142 -11.19 -1.89 -24.54
CA LEU A 142 -10.75 -0.67 -23.87
C LEU A 142 -9.84 0.19 -24.78
N ALA A 143 -8.96 -0.44 -25.58
CA ALA A 143 -8.10 0.27 -26.53
C ALA A 143 -8.91 0.93 -27.65
N ASN A 144 -9.88 0.20 -28.21
CA ASN A 144 -10.78 0.72 -29.23
C ASN A 144 -11.65 1.87 -28.68
N SER A 145 -12.22 1.69 -27.49
CA SER A 145 -13.01 2.73 -26.81
C SER A 145 -12.18 4.01 -26.58
N LEU A 146 -10.93 3.91 -26.11
CA LEU A 146 -10.04 5.07 -25.97
C LEU A 146 -9.80 5.76 -27.32
N SER A 147 -9.52 4.98 -28.38
CA SER A 147 -9.29 5.53 -29.72
C SER A 147 -10.51 6.29 -30.24
N GLU A 148 -11.70 5.73 -30.04
CA GLU A 148 -12.97 6.37 -30.42
C GLU A 148 -13.22 7.66 -29.63
N THR A 149 -13.12 7.63 -28.30
CA THR A 149 -13.24 8.82 -27.44
C THR A 149 -12.25 9.91 -27.87
N MET A 150 -11.01 9.55 -28.18
CA MET A 150 -9.99 10.47 -28.67
C MET A 150 -10.33 11.07 -30.04
N HIS A 151 -10.88 10.27 -30.95
CA HIS A 151 -11.31 10.72 -32.28
C HIS A 151 -12.44 11.77 -32.16
N ILE A 152 -13.45 11.51 -31.34
CA ILE A 152 -14.57 12.44 -31.13
C ILE A 152 -14.10 13.73 -30.45
N LEU A 153 -13.25 13.64 -29.42
CA LEU A 153 -12.65 14.82 -28.77
C LEU A 153 -11.88 15.69 -29.77
N HIS A 154 -11.12 15.07 -30.67
CA HIS A 154 -10.41 15.79 -31.73
C HIS A 154 -11.37 16.47 -32.72
N GLY A 155 -12.52 15.87 -33.01
CA GLY A 155 -13.60 16.48 -33.78
C GLY A 155 -14.16 17.75 -33.15
N LEU A 156 -14.41 17.72 -31.82
CA LEU A 156 -14.82 18.91 -31.06
C LEU A 156 -13.74 20.01 -31.10
N TYR A 157 -12.48 19.61 -30.92
CA TYR A 157 -11.33 20.53 -30.97
C TYR A 157 -11.18 21.18 -32.36
N ARG A 158 -11.39 20.43 -33.45
CA ARG A 158 -11.41 20.97 -34.82
C ARG A 158 -12.53 21.97 -35.05
N THR A 159 -13.75 21.65 -34.58
CA THR A 159 -14.92 22.53 -34.69
C THR A 159 -14.65 23.88 -34.02
N LEU A 160 -14.06 23.85 -32.83
CA LEU A 160 -13.66 25.04 -32.09
C LEU A 160 -12.59 25.86 -32.82
N LYS A 161 -11.58 25.21 -33.42
CA LYS A 161 -10.54 25.91 -34.20
C LYS A 161 -11.04 26.56 -35.49
N SER A 162 -12.00 25.93 -36.17
CA SER A 162 -12.57 26.44 -37.41
C SER A 162 -13.46 27.66 -37.18
N ASN A 163 -14.17 27.71 -36.04
CA ASN A 163 -15.18 28.72 -35.76
C ASN A 163 -14.70 29.69 -34.65
N ARG A 164 -13.89 30.69 -35.04
CA ARG A 164 -13.31 31.68 -34.10
C ARG A 164 -14.34 32.60 -33.42
N GLN A 165 -15.53 32.76 -34.01
CA GLN A 165 -16.64 33.51 -33.47
C GLN A 165 -17.91 32.71 -33.73
N MET A 166 -18.52 32.17 -32.68
CA MET A 166 -19.81 31.50 -32.76
C MET A 166 -20.94 32.43 -32.32
N ASN A 167 -22.09 32.34 -32.98
CA ASN A 167 -23.30 33.00 -32.51
C ASN A 167 -23.93 32.24 -31.31
N SER A 168 -24.95 32.81 -30.67
CA SER A 168 -25.56 32.22 -29.47
C SER A 168 -26.12 30.80 -29.71
N ASP A 169 -26.72 30.56 -30.88
CA ASP A 169 -27.32 29.26 -31.22
C ASP A 169 -26.23 28.20 -31.47
N GLU A 170 -25.13 28.59 -32.12
CA GLU A 170 -23.95 27.74 -32.34
C GLU A 170 -23.23 27.39 -31.04
N VAL A 171 -23.16 28.32 -30.08
CA VAL A 171 -22.63 28.04 -28.73
C VAL A 171 -23.51 27.02 -28.01
N GLN A 172 -24.84 27.11 -28.14
CA GLN A 172 -25.76 26.15 -27.55
C GLN A 172 -25.66 24.76 -28.19
N ASP A 173 -25.60 24.67 -29.52
CA ASP A 173 -25.37 23.41 -30.25
C ASP A 173 -24.02 22.80 -29.86
N PHE A 174 -22.95 23.60 -29.76
CA PHE A 174 -21.65 23.13 -29.31
C PHE A 174 -21.69 22.59 -27.86
N ALA A 175 -22.40 23.27 -26.95
CA ALA A 175 -22.58 22.81 -25.59
C ALA A 175 -23.34 21.47 -25.54
N GLN A 176 -24.37 21.29 -26.38
CA GLN A 176 -25.10 20.03 -26.50
C GLN A 176 -24.19 18.91 -27.02
N ARG A 177 -23.37 19.16 -28.05
CA ARG A 177 -22.38 18.18 -28.55
C ARG A 177 -21.34 17.82 -27.52
N LEU A 178 -20.91 18.78 -26.70
CA LEU A 178 -19.98 18.52 -25.59
C LEU A 178 -20.63 17.63 -24.52
N GLN A 179 -21.92 17.84 -24.22
CA GLN A 179 -22.67 16.98 -23.32
C GLN A 179 -22.84 15.56 -23.90
N SER A 180 -23.21 15.42 -25.18
CA SER A 180 -23.25 14.12 -25.85
C SER A 180 -21.89 13.41 -25.81
N PHE A 181 -20.79 14.13 -26.02
CA PHE A 181 -19.44 13.57 -25.87
C PHE A 181 -19.19 13.02 -24.45
N SER A 182 -19.60 13.76 -23.41
CA SER A 182 -19.53 13.31 -22.02
C SER A 182 -20.26 11.99 -21.82
N ASP A 183 -21.52 11.94 -22.23
CA ASP A 183 -22.43 10.87 -21.84
C ASP A 183 -22.30 9.62 -22.70
N GLU A 184 -22.02 9.77 -23.99
CA GLU A 184 -21.97 8.66 -24.96
C GLU A 184 -20.55 8.08 -25.13
N TYR A 185 -19.49 8.85 -24.84
CA TYR A 185 -18.11 8.42 -25.14
C TYR A 185 -17.18 8.49 -23.93
N LEU A 186 -17.10 9.63 -23.23
CA LEU A 186 -16.13 9.80 -22.15
C LEU A 186 -16.48 8.97 -20.92
N ASN A 187 -17.70 9.10 -20.40
CA ASN A 187 -18.12 8.39 -19.19
C ASN A 187 -18.14 6.87 -19.40
N PRO A 188 -18.67 6.32 -20.52
CA PRO A 188 -18.57 4.90 -20.81
C PRO A 188 -17.12 4.38 -20.87
N PHE A 189 -16.21 5.12 -21.51
CA PHE A 189 -14.79 4.76 -21.52
C PHE A 189 -14.20 4.74 -20.10
N VAL A 190 -14.48 5.77 -19.30
CA VAL A 190 -13.97 5.89 -17.93
C VAL A 190 -14.46 4.73 -17.06
N GLU A 191 -15.74 4.36 -17.13
CA GLU A 191 -16.29 3.23 -16.36
C GLU A 191 -15.71 1.88 -16.83
N LEU A 192 -15.52 1.71 -18.15
CA LEU A 192 -14.86 0.53 -18.70
C LEU A 192 -13.40 0.44 -18.21
N PHE A 193 -12.68 1.56 -18.21
CA PHE A 193 -11.31 1.64 -17.71
C PHE A 193 -11.20 1.25 -16.23
N LYS A 194 -12.08 1.80 -15.39
CA LYS A 194 -12.12 1.48 -13.96
C LYS A 194 -12.43 0.00 -13.73
N SER A 195 -13.41 -0.56 -14.44
CA SER A 195 -13.78 -1.97 -14.35
C SER A 195 -12.61 -2.89 -14.71
N TYR A 196 -11.96 -2.64 -15.86
CA TYR A 196 -10.79 -3.39 -16.30
C TYR A 196 -9.64 -3.32 -15.28
N CYS A 197 -9.33 -2.13 -14.77
CA CYS A 197 -8.26 -1.98 -13.78
C CYS A 197 -8.57 -2.73 -12.48
N ASN A 198 -9.82 -2.70 -12.01
CA ASN A 198 -10.24 -3.40 -10.80
C ASN A 198 -10.08 -4.92 -10.92
N GLU A 199 -10.44 -5.50 -12.07
CA GLU A 199 -10.30 -6.93 -12.31
C GLU A 199 -8.81 -7.36 -12.34
N GLN A 200 -7.99 -6.65 -13.11
CA GLN A 200 -6.58 -7.01 -13.28
C GLN A 200 -5.75 -6.81 -12.00
N THR A 201 -6.01 -5.74 -11.25
CA THR A 201 -5.33 -5.48 -9.97
C THR A 201 -5.58 -6.58 -8.95
N VAL A 202 -6.81 -7.11 -8.85
CA VAL A 202 -7.13 -8.22 -7.91
C VAL A 202 -6.24 -9.43 -8.19
N ARG A 203 -6.11 -9.83 -9.46
CA ARG A 203 -5.26 -10.96 -9.86
C ARG A 203 -3.78 -10.70 -9.58
N LEU A 204 -3.26 -9.53 -9.97
CA LEU A 204 -1.85 -9.19 -9.77
C LEU A 204 -1.47 -9.11 -8.29
N TRP A 205 -2.37 -8.60 -7.44
CA TRP A 205 -2.17 -8.57 -5.99
C TRP A 205 -2.20 -9.96 -5.37
N GLN A 206 -3.08 -10.85 -5.84
CA GLN A 206 -3.12 -12.24 -5.40
C GLN A 206 -1.79 -12.96 -5.71
N ASP A 207 -1.28 -12.83 -6.95
CA ASP A 207 0.02 -13.39 -7.35
C ASP A 207 1.16 -12.87 -6.45
N LEU A 208 1.20 -11.57 -6.15
CA LEU A 208 2.20 -10.99 -5.26
C LEU A 208 2.09 -11.55 -3.84
N ARG A 209 0.86 -11.72 -3.33
CA ARG A 209 0.61 -12.24 -1.97
C ARG A 209 1.09 -13.67 -1.81
N ASP A 210 0.82 -14.52 -2.79
CA ASP A 210 1.33 -15.89 -2.82
C ASP A 210 2.85 -15.92 -2.70
N ILE A 211 3.53 -15.03 -3.42
CA ILE A 211 4.99 -14.93 -3.40
C ILE A 211 5.49 -14.36 -2.07
N GLN A 212 4.85 -13.32 -1.52
CA GLN A 212 5.20 -12.79 -0.19
C GLN A 212 5.09 -13.85 0.90
N ILE A 213 4.04 -14.68 0.85
CA ILE A 213 3.82 -15.77 1.80
C ILE A 213 4.87 -16.86 1.61
N ALA A 214 5.15 -17.26 0.36
CA ALA A 214 6.22 -18.20 0.07
C ALA A 214 7.59 -17.71 0.55
N CYS A 215 7.90 -16.42 0.36
CA CYS A 215 9.12 -15.79 0.87
C CYS A 215 9.21 -15.86 2.39
N LEU A 216 8.11 -15.57 3.09
CA LEU A 216 8.06 -15.61 4.55
C LEU A 216 8.20 -17.03 5.10
N VAL A 217 7.55 -18.01 4.47
CA VAL A 217 7.66 -19.44 4.83
C VAL A 217 9.09 -19.95 4.65
N ASN A 218 9.76 -19.53 3.58
CA ASN A 218 11.12 -19.98 3.24
C ASN A 218 12.22 -19.05 3.82
N LYS A 219 11.86 -17.94 4.47
CA LYS A 219 12.75 -16.81 4.84
C LYS A 219 13.68 -16.38 3.71
N VAL A 220 13.13 -16.24 2.51
CA VAL A 220 13.83 -15.75 1.33
C VAL A 220 13.41 -14.30 1.07
N THR A 221 14.30 -13.50 0.51
CA THR A 221 14.00 -12.14 0.08
C THR A 221 12.97 -12.14 -1.06
N LEU A 222 12.04 -11.18 -1.05
CA LEU A 222 11.06 -11.01 -2.12
C LEU A 222 11.77 -10.78 -3.47
N PRO A 223 11.52 -11.62 -4.51
CA PRO A 223 12.04 -11.37 -5.84
C PRO A 223 11.47 -10.07 -6.42
N VAL A 224 12.19 -9.47 -7.36
CA VAL A 224 11.87 -8.13 -7.89
C VAL A 224 10.78 -8.22 -8.96
N GLU A 225 10.72 -9.32 -9.71
CA GLU A 225 9.87 -9.53 -10.88
C GLU A 225 8.36 -9.33 -10.61
N PRO A 226 7.77 -9.86 -9.52
CA PRO A 226 6.34 -9.68 -9.25
C PRO A 226 5.99 -8.21 -8.94
N VAL A 227 6.89 -7.52 -8.24
CA VAL A 227 6.73 -6.09 -7.95
C VAL A 227 6.87 -5.27 -9.23
N VAL A 228 7.84 -5.60 -10.09
CA VAL A 228 8.01 -4.94 -11.39
C VAL A 228 6.77 -5.10 -12.26
N ARG A 229 6.13 -6.29 -12.28
CA ARG A 229 4.89 -6.50 -13.04
C ARG A 229 3.77 -5.55 -12.61
N LEU A 230 3.56 -5.38 -11.30
CA LEU A 230 2.60 -4.42 -10.76
C LEU A 230 2.97 -2.98 -11.13
N VAL A 231 4.25 -2.60 -10.98
CA VAL A 231 4.72 -1.26 -11.33
C VAL A 231 4.51 -0.95 -12.81
N SER A 232 4.81 -1.91 -13.70
CA SER A 232 4.56 -1.78 -15.14
C SER A 232 3.08 -1.65 -15.45
N PHE A 233 2.22 -2.42 -14.79
CA PHE A 233 0.77 -2.30 -14.91
C PHE A 233 0.28 -0.89 -14.54
N TYR A 234 0.60 -0.39 -13.33
CA TYR A 234 0.17 0.95 -12.91
C TYR A 234 0.71 2.04 -13.82
N SER A 235 2.00 1.96 -14.19
CA SER A 235 2.64 2.94 -15.07
C SER A 235 1.97 3.00 -16.44
N PHE A 236 1.60 1.84 -16.99
CA PHE A 236 0.93 1.77 -18.28
C PHE A 236 -0.52 2.29 -18.24
N GLN A 237 -1.30 1.93 -17.21
CA GLN A 237 -2.66 2.44 -17.09
C GLN A 237 -2.67 3.95 -16.82
N MET A 238 -1.71 4.45 -16.03
CA MET A 238 -1.48 5.89 -15.86
C MET A 238 -1.14 6.58 -17.18
N HIS A 239 -0.31 5.96 -18.02
CA HIS A 239 0.07 6.48 -19.34
C HIS A 239 -1.16 6.67 -20.24
N ARG A 240 -1.97 5.61 -20.38
CA ARG A 240 -3.20 5.63 -21.20
C ARG A 240 -4.16 6.72 -20.77
N LEU A 241 -4.41 6.81 -19.46
CA LEU A 241 -5.32 7.80 -18.90
C LEU A 241 -4.76 9.24 -19.03
N ALA A 242 -3.44 9.41 -18.92
CA ALA A 242 -2.78 10.71 -19.11
C ALA A 242 -2.90 11.25 -20.54
N ILE A 243 -2.94 10.40 -21.57
CA ILE A 243 -3.14 10.85 -22.96
C ILE A 243 -4.47 11.60 -23.07
N LEU A 244 -5.53 11.02 -22.53
CA LEU A 244 -6.86 11.63 -22.50
C LEU A 244 -6.89 12.87 -21.60
N ALA A 245 -6.34 12.78 -20.38
CA ALA A 245 -6.30 13.89 -19.43
C ALA A 245 -5.56 15.12 -19.99
N ALA A 246 -4.41 14.93 -20.62
CA ALA A 246 -3.62 16.01 -21.20
C ALA A 246 -4.31 16.64 -22.42
N ARG A 247 -5.01 15.85 -23.24
CA ARG A 247 -5.82 16.36 -24.37
C ARG A 247 -7.03 17.16 -23.89
N LEU A 248 -7.74 16.67 -22.86
CA LEU A 248 -8.83 17.42 -22.21
C LEU A 248 -8.32 18.71 -21.59
N GLN A 249 -7.17 18.69 -20.92
CA GLN A 249 -6.56 19.89 -20.35
C GLN A 249 -6.19 20.92 -21.43
N GLY A 250 -5.65 20.48 -22.58
CA GLY A 250 -5.41 21.36 -23.73
C GLY A 250 -6.70 21.92 -24.34
N PHE A 251 -7.76 21.12 -24.42
CA PHE A 251 -9.08 21.58 -24.87
C PHE A 251 -9.70 22.59 -23.90
N ARG A 252 -9.59 22.33 -22.59
CA ARG A 252 -9.99 23.24 -21.50
C ARG A 252 -9.24 24.57 -21.59
N TYR A 253 -7.94 24.54 -21.89
CA TYR A 253 -7.14 25.75 -22.13
C TYR A 253 -7.68 26.56 -23.32
N GLU A 254 -7.91 25.94 -24.47
CA GLU A 254 -8.44 26.63 -25.66
C GLU A 254 -9.80 27.30 -25.40
N LEU A 255 -10.69 26.63 -24.66
CA LEU A 255 -12.01 27.15 -24.33
C LEU A 255 -11.96 28.33 -23.35
N THR A 256 -11.20 28.19 -22.27
CA THR A 256 -11.21 29.18 -21.16
C THR A 256 -10.26 30.37 -21.39
N VAL A 257 -9.21 30.19 -22.19
CA VAL A 257 -8.22 31.23 -22.48
C VAL A 257 -8.47 31.88 -23.83
N ASN A 258 -8.55 31.09 -24.91
CA ASN A 258 -8.64 31.62 -26.26
C ASN A 258 -10.08 31.94 -26.69
N HIS A 259 -11.06 31.19 -26.19
CA HIS A 259 -12.48 31.33 -26.54
C HIS A 259 -13.36 31.70 -25.34
N ARG A 260 -12.81 32.43 -24.37
CA ARG A 260 -13.50 32.82 -23.12
C ARG A 260 -14.86 33.49 -23.36
N GLN A 261 -15.03 34.16 -24.50
CA GLN A 261 -16.28 34.84 -24.86
C GLN A 261 -17.48 33.90 -25.02
N MET A 262 -17.27 32.59 -25.24
CA MET A 262 -18.35 31.62 -25.45
C MET A 262 -19.08 31.24 -24.16
N PHE A 263 -18.32 31.00 -23.08
CA PHE A 263 -18.85 30.48 -21.80
C PHE A 263 -18.60 31.41 -20.61
N GLY A 264 -17.94 32.56 -20.82
CA GLY A 264 -17.62 33.51 -19.77
C GLY A 264 -16.67 32.90 -18.72
N ASP A 265 -17.15 32.82 -17.48
CA ASP A 265 -16.42 32.24 -16.34
C ASP A 265 -16.81 30.78 -16.06
N TYR A 266 -17.79 30.24 -16.80
CA TYR A 266 -18.16 28.83 -16.71
C TYR A 266 -17.15 27.95 -17.45
N ASP A 267 -16.75 26.86 -16.81
CA ASP A 267 -15.77 25.91 -17.34
C ASP A 267 -16.46 24.57 -17.64
N PRO A 268 -16.94 24.35 -18.88
CA PRO A 268 -17.70 23.15 -19.23
C PRO A 268 -16.84 21.88 -19.31
N VAL A 269 -15.50 22.00 -19.35
CA VAL A 269 -14.59 20.86 -19.48
C VAL A 269 -14.06 20.39 -18.12
N ARG A 270 -14.21 21.21 -17.07
CA ARG A 270 -13.83 20.81 -15.71
C ARG A 270 -14.50 19.50 -15.26
N PRO A 271 -15.83 19.29 -15.39
CA PRO A 271 -16.46 18.03 -15.01
C PRO A 271 -15.89 16.82 -15.78
N LEU A 272 -15.56 17.02 -17.07
CA LEU A 272 -14.95 15.98 -17.91
C LEU A 272 -13.54 15.60 -17.40
N SER A 273 -12.76 16.61 -17.02
CA SER A 273 -11.42 16.41 -16.45
C SER A 273 -11.50 15.74 -15.08
N ASP A 274 -12.45 16.15 -14.24
CA ASP A 274 -12.69 15.58 -12.92
C ASP A 274 -13.11 14.10 -12.99
N SER A 275 -13.87 13.69 -14.02
CA SER A 275 -14.21 12.29 -14.29
C SER A 275 -12.95 11.43 -14.53
N VAL A 276 -12.02 11.93 -15.36
CA VAL A 276 -10.74 11.28 -15.65
C VAL A 276 -9.82 11.27 -14.43
N PHE A 277 -9.76 12.37 -13.67
CA PHE A 277 -8.97 12.43 -12.43
C PHE A 277 -9.51 11.48 -11.35
N SER A 278 -10.83 11.34 -11.24
CA SER A 278 -11.46 10.36 -10.34
C SER A 278 -11.09 8.92 -10.71
N ALA A 279 -11.01 8.61 -12.01
CA ALA A 279 -10.52 7.31 -12.47
C ALA A 279 -9.05 7.06 -12.10
N LEU A 280 -8.20 8.08 -12.18
CA LEU A 280 -6.82 8.00 -11.71
C LEU A 280 -6.77 7.77 -10.20
N GLU A 281 -7.53 8.55 -9.42
CA GLU A 281 -7.56 8.44 -7.96
C GLU A 281 -7.99 7.03 -7.53
N LEU A 282 -8.98 6.44 -8.22
CA LEU A 282 -9.41 5.06 -7.97
C LEU A 282 -8.33 4.03 -8.36
N LEU A 283 -7.66 4.19 -9.51
CA LEU A 283 -6.52 3.35 -9.89
C LEU A 283 -5.40 3.45 -8.84
N MET A 284 -5.18 4.61 -8.25
CA MET A 284 -4.15 4.84 -7.25
C MET A 284 -4.56 4.39 -5.84
N ALA A 285 -5.83 4.07 -5.59
CA ALA A 285 -6.33 3.75 -4.26
C ALA A 285 -5.67 2.53 -3.62
N ASP A 286 -5.06 1.64 -4.41
CA ASP A 286 -4.32 0.47 -3.94
C ASP A 286 -2.86 0.42 -4.43
N CYS A 287 -2.30 1.52 -4.91
CA CYS A 287 -0.97 1.55 -5.53
C CYS A 287 0.19 1.59 -4.51
N VAL A 288 0.01 1.09 -3.30
CA VAL A 288 1.03 1.09 -2.24
C VAL A 288 1.31 -0.32 -1.75
N LEU A 289 2.59 -0.64 -1.64
CA LEU A 289 3.07 -1.91 -1.12
C LEU A 289 3.70 -1.72 0.26
N ALA A 290 3.30 -2.56 1.20
CA ALA A 290 4.01 -2.80 2.46
C ALA A 290 4.73 -4.16 2.37
N THR A 291 6.03 -4.17 2.64
CA THR A 291 6.82 -5.41 2.63
C THR A 291 6.88 -6.10 3.98
N GLU A 292 6.46 -5.42 5.05
CA GLU A 292 6.40 -6.02 6.38
C GLU A 292 5.12 -6.85 6.58
N PRO A 293 5.15 -7.88 7.45
CA PRO A 293 6.35 -8.56 7.94
C PRO A 293 7.11 -9.25 6.79
N SER A 294 8.42 -8.98 6.68
CA SER A 294 9.24 -9.55 5.60
C SER A 294 9.94 -10.86 5.99
N MET A 295 10.46 -10.93 7.23
CA MET A 295 11.27 -12.05 7.70
C MET A 295 10.71 -12.74 8.95
N ASN A 296 10.00 -12.00 9.80
CA ASN A 296 9.45 -12.52 11.05
C ASN A 296 8.03 -12.01 11.28
N PRO A 297 7.03 -12.90 11.36
CA PRO A 297 5.64 -12.53 11.60
C PRO A 297 5.31 -12.30 13.08
N ILE A 298 6.31 -12.37 13.97
CA ILE A 298 6.16 -12.10 15.40
C ILE A 298 6.85 -10.78 15.73
N LEU A 299 6.03 -9.77 15.99
CA LEU A 299 6.50 -8.49 16.47
C LEU A 299 6.61 -8.51 18.00
N VAL A 300 7.78 -8.20 18.54
CA VAL A 300 7.98 -8.16 20.00
C VAL A 300 7.92 -6.72 20.48
N THR A 301 7.11 -6.45 21.51
CA THR A 301 7.00 -5.09 22.06
C THR A 301 8.34 -4.58 22.55
N ASN A 302 8.57 -3.28 22.37
CA ASN A 302 9.82 -2.58 22.69
C ASN A 302 11.07 -3.09 21.96
N ASN A 303 10.93 -3.95 20.96
CA ASN A 303 11.99 -4.23 20.00
C ASN A 303 11.89 -3.27 18.82
N LEU A 304 13.05 -2.87 18.31
CA LEU A 304 13.13 -2.07 17.09
C LEU A 304 12.80 -2.94 15.89
N PHE A 305 11.99 -2.40 14.99
CA PHE A 305 11.76 -2.95 13.67
C PHE A 305 11.80 -1.84 12.63
N SER A 306 12.14 -2.22 11.40
CA SER A 306 12.05 -1.35 10.24
C SER A 306 10.69 -1.48 9.59
N ILE A 307 10.21 -0.40 8.98
CA ILE A 307 9.13 -0.48 8.00
C ILE A 307 9.60 0.07 6.67
N TYR A 308 9.15 -0.58 5.62
CA TYR A 308 9.39 -0.18 4.24
C TYR A 308 8.06 -0.20 3.48
N CYS A 309 7.65 0.97 3.03
CA CYS A 309 6.49 1.17 2.18
C CYS A 309 6.92 1.87 0.90
N GLY A 310 6.36 1.46 -0.24
CA GLY A 310 6.67 2.04 -1.54
C GLY A 310 5.42 2.21 -2.38
N ALA A 311 5.35 3.33 -3.11
CA ALA A 311 4.39 3.51 -4.17
C ALA A 311 4.77 2.65 -5.39
N LEU A 312 3.79 1.96 -5.95
CA LEU A 312 3.88 1.21 -7.20
C LEU A 312 3.73 2.14 -8.41
N ALA A 313 3.07 3.29 -8.20
CA ALA A 313 2.88 4.33 -9.19
C ALA A 313 4.00 5.38 -9.14
N ARG A 314 4.58 5.70 -10.31
CA ARG A 314 5.70 6.64 -10.44
C ARG A 314 5.28 8.07 -10.81
N GLY A 315 4.02 8.27 -11.21
CA GLY A 315 3.56 9.55 -11.79
C GLY A 315 2.94 10.56 -10.83
N VAL A 316 2.79 10.22 -9.55
CA VAL A 316 2.18 11.10 -8.53
C VAL A 316 3.13 11.37 -7.37
N VAL A 317 3.01 12.55 -6.78
CA VAL A 317 3.80 12.96 -5.61
C VAL A 317 3.02 12.66 -4.34
N PHE A 318 3.68 12.00 -3.38
CA PHE A 318 3.09 11.69 -2.09
C PHE A 318 3.42 12.79 -1.07
N LYS A 319 2.43 13.13 -0.24
CA LYS A 319 2.57 14.04 0.90
C LYS A 319 3.17 13.31 2.11
N GLN A 320 2.63 12.13 2.44
CA GLN A 320 2.98 11.39 3.65
C GLN A 320 2.48 9.95 3.61
N PHE A 321 3.10 9.10 4.43
CA PHE A 321 2.67 7.72 4.69
C PHE A 321 2.33 7.59 6.18
N ASN A 322 1.09 7.23 6.48
CA ASN A 322 0.63 6.96 7.83
C ASN A 322 0.64 5.47 8.10
N VAL A 323 1.29 5.07 9.18
CA VAL A 323 1.43 3.68 9.62
C VAL A 323 0.65 3.50 10.92
N GLN A 324 -0.23 2.51 10.94
CA GLN A 324 -1.06 2.14 12.08
C GLN A 324 -1.07 0.62 12.23
N ILE A 325 -1.15 0.11 13.46
CA ILE A 325 -1.43 -1.32 13.71
C ILE A 325 -2.92 -1.46 13.99
N VAL A 326 -3.61 -2.35 13.27
CA VAL A 326 -5.04 -2.62 13.42
C VAL A 326 -5.29 -4.10 13.74
N SER A 327 -6.43 -4.41 14.36
CA SER A 327 -6.85 -5.79 14.61
C SER A 327 -7.42 -6.43 13.35
N GLU A 328 -7.55 -7.77 13.35
CA GLU A 328 -8.25 -8.54 12.30
C GLU A 328 -9.61 -7.92 11.92
N ASP A 329 -10.53 -7.74 12.88
CA ASP A 329 -11.86 -7.13 12.63
C ASP A 329 -11.79 -5.73 11.98
N THR A 330 -10.79 -4.92 12.36
CA THR A 330 -10.63 -3.58 11.82
C THR A 330 -10.02 -3.63 10.41
N ALA A 331 -9.13 -4.59 10.15
CA ALA A 331 -8.59 -4.85 8.83
C ALA A 331 -9.68 -5.33 7.85
N GLU A 332 -10.61 -6.18 8.29
CA GLU A 332 -11.81 -6.58 7.54
C GLU A 332 -12.67 -5.37 7.18
N HIS A 333 -12.91 -4.47 8.14
CA HIS A 333 -13.67 -3.26 7.89
C HIS A 333 -12.99 -2.34 6.84
N ILE A 334 -11.67 -2.12 6.97
CA ILE A 334 -10.89 -1.33 5.99
C ILE A 334 -10.97 -1.96 4.60
N GLN A 335 -10.78 -3.28 4.49
CA GLN A 335 -10.87 -3.97 3.21
C GLN A 335 -12.28 -3.90 2.61
N SER A 336 -13.33 -4.04 3.43
CA SER A 336 -14.71 -3.88 2.99
C SER A 336 -14.95 -2.48 2.41
N GLU A 337 -14.37 -1.45 3.02
CA GLU A 337 -14.46 -0.08 2.54
C GLU A 337 -13.68 0.13 1.23
N MET A 338 -12.48 -0.45 1.11
CA MET A 338 -11.72 -0.49 -0.15
C MET A 338 -12.50 -1.19 -1.27
N ARG A 339 -13.18 -2.30 -0.97
CA ARG A 339 -14.06 -3.00 -1.92
C ARG A 339 -15.26 -2.16 -2.31
N ARG A 340 -15.88 -1.46 -1.35
CA ARG A 340 -17.01 -0.55 -1.58
C ARG A 340 -16.63 0.54 -2.58
N GLN A 341 -15.44 1.13 -2.45
CA GLN A 341 -14.93 2.13 -3.39
C GLN A 341 -14.82 1.58 -4.82
N ARG A 342 -14.28 0.37 -4.97
CA ARG A 342 -14.16 -0.29 -6.29
C ARG A 342 -15.52 -0.62 -6.89
N LEU A 343 -16.44 -1.14 -6.07
CA LEU A 343 -17.80 -1.48 -6.50
C LEU A 343 -18.59 -0.26 -6.97
N LEU A 344 -18.48 0.84 -6.22
CA LEU A 344 -19.16 2.10 -6.55
C LEU A 344 -18.41 2.92 -7.62
N GLN A 345 -17.23 2.46 -8.06
CA GLN A 345 -16.38 3.14 -9.02
C GLN A 345 -16.06 4.60 -8.65
N GLN A 346 -15.95 4.87 -7.35
CA GLN A 346 -15.74 6.22 -6.82
C GLN A 346 -14.69 6.23 -5.70
N PRO A 347 -13.69 7.13 -5.78
CA PRO A 347 -12.76 7.34 -4.68
C PRO A 347 -13.53 7.95 -3.50
N SER A 348 -13.32 7.41 -2.30
CA SER A 348 -13.85 8.02 -1.08
C SER A 348 -12.87 7.82 0.08
N PRO A 349 -12.81 8.75 1.05
CA PRO A 349 -11.89 8.61 2.17
C PRO A 349 -12.37 7.48 3.10
N ILE A 350 -11.44 6.62 3.51
CA ILE A 350 -11.71 5.64 4.58
C ILE A 350 -11.73 6.39 5.92
N ALA A 351 -12.80 6.19 6.70
CA ALA A 351 -12.97 6.80 8.01
C ALA A 351 -11.80 6.46 8.96
N GLN A 352 -11.59 7.28 9.99
CA GLN A 352 -10.59 6.97 11.01
C GLN A 352 -10.96 5.67 11.74
N VAL A 353 -10.00 4.76 11.82
CA VAL A 353 -10.15 3.45 12.44
C VAL A 353 -9.37 3.38 13.74
N PRO A 354 -9.84 2.60 14.74
CA PRO A 354 -9.14 2.45 16.00
C PRO A 354 -7.80 1.72 15.83
N SER A 355 -6.78 2.15 16.57
CA SER A 355 -5.50 1.45 16.61
C SER A 355 -5.52 0.29 17.59
N ALA A 356 -4.96 -0.85 17.20
CA ALA A 356 -4.78 -1.99 18.08
C ALA A 356 -3.48 -1.93 18.90
N ALA A 357 -2.52 -1.09 18.50
CA ALA A 357 -1.29 -0.90 19.24
C ALA A 357 -0.67 0.48 19.03
N LEU A 358 0.02 0.97 20.06
CA LEU A 358 0.77 2.22 19.98
C LEU A 358 2.14 2.00 19.35
N LEU A 359 2.48 2.91 18.43
CA LEU A 359 3.75 2.98 17.75
C LEU A 359 4.56 4.17 18.22
N ALA A 360 5.88 4.03 18.18
CA ALA A 360 6.82 5.07 18.54
C ALA A 360 7.97 5.13 17.52
N MET A 361 8.38 6.34 17.16
CA MET A 361 9.55 6.57 16.31
C MET A 361 10.75 6.93 17.19
N LYS A 362 11.84 6.17 17.09
CA LYS A 362 13.11 6.53 17.74
C LYS A 362 14.03 7.22 16.73
N PRO A 363 14.61 8.40 17.05
CA PRO A 363 15.52 9.11 16.17
C PRO A 363 16.67 8.23 15.67
N THR A 364 17.04 8.40 14.39
CA THR A 364 18.17 7.72 13.75
C THR A 364 19.51 8.33 14.14
N SER A 365 19.54 9.62 14.50
CA SER A 365 20.69 10.26 15.14
C SER A 365 20.71 9.89 16.62
N GLY A 366 21.76 9.18 17.07
CA GLY A 366 21.94 8.68 18.44
C GLY A 366 22.05 9.73 19.54
N THR A 367 21.63 10.98 19.31
CA THR A 367 21.53 12.01 20.35
C THR A 367 20.41 11.65 21.32
N LYS A 368 20.81 11.17 22.51
CA LYS A 368 19.97 11.20 23.71
C LYS A 368 19.37 12.61 23.80
N ARG A 369 18.04 12.74 23.80
CA ARG A 369 17.42 13.97 24.28
C ARG A 369 17.94 14.18 25.71
N SER A 370 18.61 15.29 25.94
CA SER A 370 18.87 15.75 27.31
C SER A 370 17.50 15.87 27.96
N ASN A 371 17.33 15.21 29.10
CA ASN A 371 16.09 15.26 29.87
C ASN A 371 15.65 16.72 30.02
N ALA A 372 14.36 16.97 29.77
CA ALA A 372 13.74 18.23 30.09
C ALA A 372 14.02 18.56 31.56
N GLN A 373 14.34 19.84 31.79
CA GLN A 373 14.59 20.43 33.09
C GLN A 373 13.58 19.93 34.12
N THR A 374 14.08 19.35 35.20
CA THR A 374 13.36 19.21 36.46
C THR A 374 12.86 20.59 36.88
N MET A 375 11.57 20.85 36.69
CA MET A 375 10.87 21.84 37.49
C MET A 375 10.93 21.33 38.94
N ASN A 376 11.66 22.06 39.78
CA ASN A 376 11.70 21.85 41.22
C ASN A 376 10.29 22.09 41.78
N ASP A 377 9.55 21.01 42.04
CA ASP A 377 8.39 21.06 42.93
C ASP A 377 8.79 20.49 44.29
N THR A 378 8.70 21.37 45.28
CA THR A 378 9.09 21.22 46.68
C THR A 378 8.10 20.34 47.46
N SER A 379 7.84 19.12 47.02
CA SER A 379 7.03 18.17 47.81
C SER A 379 7.61 16.75 47.75
N GLY A 380 8.12 16.30 48.90
CA GLY A 380 8.78 15.01 49.08
C GLY A 380 7.80 13.85 49.05
N ASN A 381 7.49 13.35 47.85
CA ASN A 381 6.89 12.03 47.65
C ASN A 381 7.61 11.30 46.52
N THR A 382 8.62 10.53 46.89
CA THR A 382 9.30 9.57 46.01
C THR A 382 8.38 8.40 45.71
N THR A 383 7.52 8.56 44.69
CA THR A 383 6.97 7.41 43.98
C THR A 383 8.04 6.94 43.00
N THR A 384 8.54 5.72 43.21
CA THR A 384 9.47 5.06 42.28
C THR A 384 8.74 4.79 40.96
N ALA A 385 8.76 5.78 40.07
CA ALA A 385 8.32 5.62 38.70
C ALA A 385 9.16 4.51 38.04
N HIS A 386 8.52 3.39 37.69
CA HIS A 386 9.05 2.49 36.68
C HIS A 386 9.56 3.33 35.50
N LYS A 387 10.80 3.10 35.06
CA LYS A 387 11.41 3.68 33.84
C LYS A 387 10.47 3.46 32.63
N LYS A 388 9.46 4.30 32.47
CA LYS A 388 8.64 4.39 31.27
C LYS A 388 9.50 5.12 30.26
N SER A 389 9.82 4.43 29.18
CA SER A 389 10.47 5.00 28.01
C SER A 389 9.67 6.21 27.55
N ASP A 390 10.21 7.42 27.76
CA ASP A 390 9.70 8.70 27.27
C ASP A 390 9.79 8.78 25.73
N ILE A 391 9.11 7.87 25.05
CA ILE A 391 8.98 7.87 23.60
C ILE A 391 7.51 8.15 23.31
N ASN A 392 7.26 9.28 22.63
CA ASN A 392 5.92 9.77 22.27
C ASN A 392 5.18 8.71 21.44
N SER A 393 4.43 7.86 22.13
CA SER A 393 3.70 6.74 21.57
C SER A 393 2.40 7.25 20.96
N LYS A 394 2.20 6.99 19.67
CA LYS A 394 1.06 7.47 18.89
C LYS A 394 0.27 6.27 18.34
N GLU A 395 -1.01 6.48 18.12
CA GLU A 395 -1.87 5.51 17.43
C GLU A 395 -1.51 5.37 15.95
N VAL A 396 -1.09 6.49 15.35
CA VAL A 396 -0.65 6.60 13.96
C VAL A 396 0.70 7.30 13.92
N VAL A 397 1.63 6.73 13.17
CA VAL A 397 2.95 7.31 12.92
C VAL A 397 3.02 7.80 11.48
N THR A 398 3.41 9.06 11.29
CA THR A 398 3.57 9.67 9.97
C THR A 398 5.04 9.62 9.55
N ILE A 399 5.31 9.02 8.39
CA ILE A 399 6.62 8.98 7.75
C ILE A 399 6.54 9.84 6.49
N TYR A 400 7.44 10.83 6.39
CA TYR A 400 7.53 11.67 5.19
C TYR A 400 8.23 10.92 4.06
N PRO A 401 7.76 11.08 2.82
CA PRO A 401 8.25 10.28 1.72
C PRO A 401 9.59 10.80 1.21
N ALA A 402 10.42 9.88 0.75
CA ALA A 402 11.67 10.14 0.06
C ALA A 402 11.62 9.49 -1.33
N PHE A 403 12.16 10.18 -2.34
CA PHE A 403 12.22 9.63 -3.68
C PHE A 403 13.41 8.68 -3.82
N ASN A 404 13.14 7.44 -4.23
CA ASN A 404 14.18 6.46 -4.52
C ASN A 404 14.62 6.62 -5.98
N THR A 405 15.81 7.20 -6.19
CA THR A 405 16.36 7.47 -7.53
C THR A 405 16.68 6.20 -8.31
N LYS A 406 17.13 5.13 -7.63
CA LYS A 406 17.55 3.88 -8.29
C LYS A 406 16.37 3.19 -8.98
N ASN A 407 15.23 3.18 -8.32
CA ASN A 407 14.03 2.46 -8.76
C ASN A 407 12.87 3.40 -9.16
N ARG A 408 13.10 4.72 -9.12
CA ARG A 408 12.21 5.81 -9.56
C ARG A 408 10.81 5.79 -8.93
N TYR A 409 10.71 5.66 -7.61
CA TYR A 409 9.42 5.66 -6.90
C TYR A 409 9.48 6.41 -5.56
N TRP A 410 8.33 6.80 -5.03
CA TRP A 410 8.21 7.40 -3.70
C TRP A 410 8.13 6.33 -2.60
N ALA A 411 9.03 6.43 -1.61
CA ALA A 411 9.15 5.47 -0.52
C ALA A 411 8.97 6.14 0.84
N ALA A 412 8.45 5.39 1.80
CA ALA A 412 8.53 5.71 3.21
C ALA A 412 9.30 4.60 3.92
N ILE A 413 10.52 4.93 4.35
CA ILE A 413 11.43 3.99 5.00
C ILE A 413 11.76 4.53 6.38
N TYR A 414 11.52 3.74 7.42
CA TYR A 414 11.95 4.09 8.76
C TYR A 414 12.54 2.89 9.49
N PRO A 415 13.81 2.96 9.95
CA PRO A 415 14.52 1.79 10.47
C PRO A 415 14.26 1.51 11.96
N HIS A 416 13.65 2.45 12.70
CA HIS A 416 13.62 2.43 14.16
C HIS A 416 12.23 2.70 14.73
N LEU A 417 11.24 1.92 14.29
CA LEU A 417 9.92 1.88 14.91
C LEU A 417 9.91 0.96 16.12
N LEU A 418 9.07 1.29 17.10
CA LEU A 418 8.76 0.45 18.24
C LEU A 418 7.25 0.27 18.36
N CYS A 419 6.81 -0.95 18.65
CA CYS A 419 5.49 -1.18 19.22
C CYS A 419 5.63 -1.10 20.73
N THR A 420 5.06 -0.09 21.37
CA THR A 420 5.22 0.13 22.82
C THR A 420 4.16 -0.59 23.62
N THR A 421 2.90 -0.45 23.21
CA THR A 421 1.75 -0.97 23.96
C THR A 421 0.70 -1.54 23.03
N ARG A 422 0.28 -2.79 23.26
CA ARG A 422 -0.97 -3.32 22.67
C ARG A 422 -2.15 -2.68 23.40
N GLN A 423 -3.06 -2.04 22.66
CA GLN A 423 -4.27 -1.48 23.25
C GLN A 423 -5.26 -2.61 23.59
N LYS A 424 -5.80 -2.61 24.82
CA LYS A 424 -6.92 -3.51 25.18
C LYS A 424 -8.19 -2.95 24.53
N GLY A 425 -8.94 -3.78 23.81
CA GLY A 425 -10.23 -3.35 23.26
C GLY A 425 -11.15 -2.86 24.38
N ARG A 426 -11.87 -1.75 24.16
CA ARG A 426 -12.75 -1.07 25.16
C ARG A 426 -13.81 -1.97 25.81
N HIS A 427 -14.04 -3.19 25.31
CA HIS A 427 -15.03 -4.14 25.83
C HIS A 427 -14.42 -5.45 26.37
N SER A 428 -13.09 -5.53 26.47
CA SER A 428 -12.41 -6.73 27.00
C SER A 428 -12.11 -6.53 28.49
N THR A 429 -13.01 -7.01 29.34
CA THR A 429 -12.82 -7.11 30.80
C THR A 429 -11.92 -8.30 31.18
N ASN A 430 -11.65 -9.22 30.25
CA ASN A 430 -10.81 -10.38 30.47
C ASN A 430 -9.34 -10.10 30.12
N ASN A 431 -8.42 -10.65 30.92
CA ASN A 431 -7.00 -10.62 30.59
C ASN A 431 -6.77 -11.36 29.27
N SER A 432 -5.89 -10.81 28.43
CA SER A 432 -5.54 -11.21 27.05
C SER A 432 -5.03 -12.65 26.85
N TYR A 433 -5.10 -13.49 27.87
CA TYR A 433 -4.53 -14.83 27.92
C TYR A 433 -5.59 -15.94 27.99
N GLN A 434 -6.84 -15.64 28.33
CA GLN A 434 -7.92 -16.64 28.41
C GLN A 434 -8.66 -16.87 27.08
N ASP A 435 -8.43 -16.03 26.07
CA ASP A 435 -9.12 -16.12 24.76
C ASP A 435 -8.50 -17.12 23.77
N LEU A 436 -7.49 -17.89 24.19
CA LEU A 436 -6.82 -18.91 23.35
C LEU A 436 -7.30 -20.34 23.62
N SER A 437 -8.25 -20.53 24.52
CA SER A 437 -8.97 -21.79 24.73
C SER A 437 -10.47 -21.56 24.55
N PRO A 438 -11.22 -22.48 23.91
CA PRO A 438 -12.68 -22.46 23.95
C PRO A 438 -13.11 -22.91 25.35
N SER A 439 -12.93 -22.04 26.35
CA SER A 439 -13.56 -22.21 27.65
C SER A 439 -15.01 -21.79 27.47
N GLY A 440 -15.86 -22.79 27.30
CA GLY A 440 -17.16 -22.65 26.67
C GLY A 440 -18.13 -21.72 27.37
N VAL A 441 -19.00 -21.11 26.57
CA VAL A 441 -20.40 -20.80 26.87
C VAL A 441 -21.13 -20.71 25.52
N ASP A 442 -22.31 -21.35 25.43
CA ASP A 442 -23.32 -21.29 24.37
C ASP A 442 -23.00 -21.88 22.97
N PRO A 443 -23.58 -23.03 22.58
CA PRO A 443 -23.45 -23.59 21.23
C PRO A 443 -24.22 -22.81 20.14
N THR A 444 -24.93 -21.75 20.51
CA THR A 444 -25.74 -20.92 19.58
C THR A 444 -25.04 -19.64 19.15
N LYS A 445 -23.89 -19.30 19.75
CA LYS A 445 -23.04 -18.18 19.34
C LYS A 445 -21.62 -18.71 19.14
N LEU A 446 -21.21 -18.88 17.88
CA LEU A 446 -19.80 -19.02 17.52
C LEU A 446 -19.05 -17.72 17.89
N ILE A 447 -18.77 -17.51 19.17
CA ILE A 447 -17.78 -16.53 19.60
C ILE A 447 -16.44 -17.20 19.38
N SER A 448 -15.94 -17.12 18.15
CA SER A 448 -14.53 -17.37 17.83
C SER A 448 -13.69 -16.58 18.83
N GLY A 449 -12.88 -17.26 19.65
CA GLY A 449 -11.96 -16.59 20.57
C GLY A 449 -11.14 -15.54 19.81
N LYS A 450 -10.93 -14.36 20.40
CA LYS A 450 -10.23 -13.25 19.73
C LYS A 450 -8.77 -13.63 19.47
N ARG A 451 -8.47 -13.96 18.22
CA ARG A 451 -7.13 -14.33 17.76
C ARG A 451 -6.19 -13.12 17.85
N PRO A 452 -4.90 -13.34 18.17
CA PRO A 452 -3.92 -12.27 18.33
C PRO A 452 -3.36 -11.81 16.95
N ILE A 453 -4.23 -11.64 15.95
CA ILE A 453 -3.86 -11.30 14.57
C ILE A 453 -3.97 -9.79 14.38
N PHE A 454 -2.92 -9.21 13.81
CA PHE A 454 -2.80 -7.78 13.53
C PHE A 454 -2.29 -7.53 12.13
N TYR A 455 -2.56 -6.33 11.64
CA TYR A 455 -2.10 -5.86 10.34
C TYR A 455 -1.52 -4.45 10.48
N PHE A 456 -0.49 -4.14 9.69
CA PHE A 456 -0.08 -2.76 9.46
C PHE A 456 -1.02 -2.21 8.41
N TYR A 457 -1.78 -1.19 8.79
CA TYR A 457 -2.55 -0.39 7.87
C TYR A 457 -1.69 0.81 7.45
N ILE A 458 -1.46 0.91 6.14
CA ILE A 458 -0.72 2.01 5.53
C ILE A 458 -1.72 2.85 4.73
N ARG A 459 -1.79 4.14 5.09
CA ARG A 459 -2.51 5.16 4.31
C ARG A 459 -1.51 6.16 3.77
N ALA A 460 -1.29 6.15 2.46
CA ALA A 460 -0.43 7.11 1.78
C ALA A 460 -1.27 8.21 1.14
N THR A 461 -1.04 9.45 1.54
CA THR A 461 -1.77 10.61 1.00
C THR A 461 -0.98 11.21 -0.15
N MET A 462 -1.61 11.43 -1.30
CA MET A 462 -1.00 11.98 -2.52
C MET A 462 -1.66 13.30 -2.95
N PHE A 463 -0.90 14.11 -3.67
CA PHE A 463 -1.41 15.32 -4.31
C PHE A 463 -2.10 14.94 -5.63
N SER A 464 -3.43 15.05 -5.68
CA SER A 464 -4.20 14.69 -6.87
C SER A 464 -4.13 15.79 -7.94
N PRO A 465 -4.14 15.46 -9.24
CA PRO A 465 -4.35 16.43 -10.32
C PRO A 465 -5.69 17.19 -10.25
N SER A 466 -6.69 16.67 -9.53
CA SER A 466 -7.98 17.36 -9.28
C SER A 466 -7.83 18.63 -8.42
N GLY A 467 -6.64 18.87 -7.86
CA GLY A 467 -6.39 19.96 -6.92
C GLY A 467 -6.46 19.52 -5.47
N ARG A 468 -7.08 18.37 -5.16
CA ARG A 468 -7.30 17.87 -3.80
C ARG A 468 -6.25 16.86 -3.35
N PHE A 469 -6.42 16.32 -2.15
CA PHE A 469 -5.72 15.12 -1.71
C PHE A 469 -6.52 13.87 -2.09
N ALA A 470 -5.80 12.80 -2.42
CA ALA A 470 -6.34 11.46 -2.53
C ALA A 470 -5.51 10.51 -1.65
N ASP A 471 -6.09 9.38 -1.26
CA ASP A 471 -5.43 8.40 -0.41
C ASP A 471 -5.29 7.05 -1.12
N ALA A 472 -4.15 6.40 -0.91
CA ALA A 472 -3.88 5.02 -1.28
C ALA A 472 -3.74 4.17 -0.01
N HIS A 473 -4.25 2.95 -0.06
CA HIS A 473 -4.43 2.09 1.09
C HIS A 473 -3.82 0.71 0.85
N THR A 474 -3.17 0.16 1.87
CA THR A 474 -2.75 -1.25 1.87
C THR A 474 -2.68 -1.81 3.28
N LEU A 475 -2.77 -3.14 3.38
CA LEU A 475 -2.63 -3.90 4.62
C LEU A 475 -1.39 -4.80 4.48
N SER A 476 -0.63 -4.99 5.55
CA SER A 476 0.50 -5.95 5.55
C SER A 476 0.02 -7.41 5.41
N LEU A 477 0.96 -8.37 5.37
CA LEU A 477 0.62 -9.72 5.81
C LEU A 477 0.23 -9.70 7.31
N PRO A 478 -0.62 -10.62 7.79
CA PRO A 478 -0.98 -10.70 9.20
C PRO A 478 0.26 -10.93 10.05
N PHE A 479 0.29 -10.46 11.29
CA PHE A 479 1.35 -10.76 12.24
C PHE A 479 0.78 -10.83 13.66
N THR A 480 1.58 -11.27 14.61
CA THR A 480 1.20 -11.30 16.03
C THR A 480 2.12 -10.41 16.86
N ILE A 481 1.61 -9.89 17.98
CA ILE A 481 2.39 -9.03 18.89
C ILE A 481 2.66 -9.77 20.20
N ALA A 482 3.91 -10.14 20.43
CA ALA A 482 4.38 -10.71 21.68
C ALA A 482 4.84 -9.62 22.65
N THR A 483 4.45 -9.72 23.92
CA THR A 483 4.97 -8.81 24.94
C THR A 483 6.33 -9.27 25.44
N ARG A 484 7.29 -8.35 25.50
CA ARG A 484 8.60 -8.60 26.10
C ARG A 484 8.44 -8.66 27.62
N ARG A 485 8.33 -9.87 28.19
CA ARG A 485 8.61 -10.14 29.61
C ARG A 485 9.64 -11.25 29.69
N ASN A 486 10.72 -10.98 30.41
CA ASN A 486 11.87 -11.88 30.50
C ASN A 486 11.48 -13.16 31.27
N GLN A 487 11.81 -14.33 30.71
CA GLN A 487 11.96 -15.63 31.38
C GLN A 487 10.72 -16.32 32.00
N ASP A 488 9.49 -15.81 31.82
CA ASP A 488 8.31 -16.52 32.30
C ASP A 488 7.88 -17.67 31.36
N TYR A 489 7.60 -18.84 31.94
CA TYR A 489 7.00 -19.99 31.24
C TYR A 489 5.70 -19.62 30.50
N GLN A 490 4.94 -18.66 31.00
CA GLN A 490 3.76 -18.13 30.32
C GLN A 490 4.10 -17.41 29.01
N VAL A 491 5.22 -16.69 28.94
CA VAL A 491 5.69 -16.00 27.72
C VAL A 491 6.12 -17.03 26.67
N GLN A 492 6.76 -18.12 27.09
CA GLN A 492 7.11 -19.23 26.18
C GLN A 492 5.86 -19.94 25.64
N ARG A 493 4.84 -20.19 26.47
CA ARG A 493 3.52 -20.71 26.02
C ARG A 493 2.84 -19.76 25.04
N MET A 494 2.87 -18.46 25.31
CA MET A 494 2.31 -17.42 24.43
C MET A 494 3.02 -17.39 23.07
N MET A 495 4.36 -17.43 23.05
CA MET A 495 5.15 -17.52 21.82
C MET A 495 4.82 -18.79 21.02
N SER A 496 4.58 -19.92 21.69
CA SER A 496 4.15 -21.16 21.04
C SER A 496 2.80 -21.01 20.35
N SER A 497 1.82 -20.36 20.98
CA SER A 497 0.52 -20.13 20.36
C SER A 497 0.64 -19.18 19.16
N TYR A 498 1.39 -18.08 19.30
CA TYR A 498 1.50 -17.05 18.27
C TYR A 498 2.24 -17.54 17.03
N THR A 499 3.35 -18.25 17.22
CA THR A 499 4.09 -18.86 16.10
C THR A 499 3.27 -19.96 15.41
N ALA A 500 2.48 -20.75 16.15
CA ALA A 500 1.57 -21.71 15.56
C ALA A 500 0.45 -21.02 14.75
N THR A 501 -0.11 -19.92 15.26
CA THR A 501 -1.12 -19.12 14.54
C THR A 501 -0.59 -18.63 13.20
N CYS A 502 0.62 -18.04 13.18
CA CYS A 502 1.27 -17.62 11.94
C CYS A 502 1.55 -18.79 10.99
N PHE A 503 2.09 -19.91 11.52
CA PHE A 503 2.31 -21.12 10.74
C PHE A 503 1.03 -21.64 10.08
N TRP A 504 -0.08 -21.64 10.82
CA TRP A 504 -1.37 -22.08 10.31
C TRP A 504 -1.91 -21.17 9.22
N LEU A 505 -1.86 -19.86 9.43
CA LEU A 505 -2.34 -18.86 8.47
C LEU A 505 -1.58 -18.93 7.14
N TYR A 506 -0.24 -18.83 7.18
CA TYR A 506 0.58 -18.88 5.97
C TYR A 506 0.61 -20.25 5.32
N GLY A 507 0.47 -21.30 6.12
CA GLY A 507 0.47 -22.68 5.64
C GLY A 507 -0.76 -23.02 4.79
N ASN A 508 -1.94 -22.59 5.26
CA ASN A 508 -3.21 -22.76 4.54
C ASN A 508 -3.35 -21.75 3.39
N ASN A 509 -2.85 -20.53 3.54
CA ASN A 509 -2.86 -19.49 2.50
C ASN A 509 -4.25 -19.29 1.87
N VAL A 510 -5.30 -19.21 2.71
CA VAL A 510 -6.65 -18.89 2.23
C VAL A 510 -6.75 -17.37 2.13
N GLN A 511 -6.57 -16.84 0.92
CA GLN A 511 -6.60 -15.39 0.67
C GLN A 511 -8.03 -14.90 0.42
N ASP A 512 -8.35 -13.75 0.99
CA ASP A 512 -9.52 -12.95 0.65
C ASP A 512 -9.09 -11.50 0.48
N GLY A 513 -8.77 -11.10 -0.76
CA GLY A 513 -8.14 -9.82 -1.05
C GLY A 513 -6.75 -9.70 -0.42
N LEU A 514 -6.57 -8.71 0.45
CA LEU A 514 -5.31 -8.45 1.18
C LEU A 514 -5.24 -9.23 2.51
N LEU A 515 -6.32 -9.88 2.93
CA LEU A 515 -6.40 -10.61 4.20
C LEU A 515 -6.17 -12.10 4.02
N LEU A 516 -5.66 -12.75 5.07
CA LEU A 516 -5.68 -14.21 5.18
C LEU A 516 -6.84 -14.63 6.08
N GLN A 517 -7.73 -15.44 5.51
CA GLN A 517 -8.90 -15.94 6.20
C GLN A 517 -8.53 -17.07 7.14
N TRP A 518 -8.99 -16.94 8.39
CA TRP A 518 -8.94 -18.04 9.34
C TRP A 518 -10.12 -18.98 9.12
N VAL A 519 -9.86 -20.11 8.47
CA VAL A 519 -10.88 -21.15 8.30
C VAL A 519 -10.57 -22.29 9.28
N GLU A 520 -11.41 -22.45 10.31
CA GLU A 520 -11.25 -23.54 11.31
C GLU A 520 -11.49 -24.92 10.69
N GLU A 521 -12.31 -24.98 9.63
CA GLU A 521 -12.72 -26.20 8.94
C GLU A 521 -11.78 -26.66 7.83
N THR A 522 -10.86 -25.81 7.34
CA THR A 522 -9.81 -26.24 6.42
C THR A 522 -8.80 -27.05 7.20
N ALA A 523 -9.08 -28.33 7.34
CA ALA A 523 -8.11 -29.25 7.86
C ALA A 523 -6.99 -29.41 6.82
N MET A 524 -5.76 -29.19 7.28
CA MET A 524 -4.57 -29.33 6.46
C MET A 524 -4.32 -30.82 6.22
N GLY A 525 -4.14 -31.21 4.95
CA GLY A 525 -3.74 -32.57 4.61
C GLY A 525 -2.40 -32.93 5.26
N TRP A 526 -2.24 -34.19 5.67
CA TRP A 526 -1.05 -34.67 6.36
C TRP A 526 0.25 -34.37 5.62
N GLU A 527 0.28 -34.56 4.30
CA GLU A 527 1.47 -34.31 3.47
C GLU A 527 1.84 -32.81 3.45
N ARG A 528 0.83 -31.94 3.33
CA ARG A 528 1.04 -30.47 3.38
C ARG A 528 1.59 -30.04 4.73
N PHE A 529 1.06 -30.59 5.82
CA PHE A 529 1.57 -30.32 7.16
C PHE A 529 3.01 -30.76 7.33
N LYS A 530 3.35 -32.00 6.95
CA LYS A 530 4.73 -32.49 7.02
C LYS A 530 5.67 -31.58 6.25
N PHE A 531 5.32 -31.25 5.00
CA PHE A 531 6.12 -30.35 4.18
C PHE A 531 6.38 -29.01 4.88
N LEU A 532 5.32 -28.34 5.35
CA LEU A 532 5.46 -27.05 6.03
C LEU A 532 6.23 -27.15 7.34
N PHE A 533 6.03 -28.22 8.12
CA PHE A 533 6.73 -28.47 9.38
C PHE A 533 8.23 -28.71 9.14
N MET A 534 8.57 -29.51 8.13
CA MET A 534 9.96 -29.72 7.68
C MET A 534 10.61 -28.42 7.23
N GLN A 535 9.92 -27.61 6.42
CA GLN A 535 10.43 -26.31 5.98
C GLN A 535 10.63 -25.36 7.15
N TYR A 536 9.64 -25.24 8.04
CA TYR A 536 9.74 -24.40 9.23
C TYR A 536 10.94 -24.80 10.09
N PHE A 537 11.16 -26.11 10.31
CA PHE A 537 12.33 -26.59 11.02
C PHE A 537 13.63 -26.22 10.31
N ARG A 538 13.77 -26.60 9.03
CA ARG A 538 14.97 -26.37 8.23
C ARG A 538 15.41 -24.90 8.25
N VAL A 539 14.46 -24.01 8.01
CA VAL A 539 14.69 -22.56 7.88
C VAL A 539 14.95 -21.88 9.24
N ASN A 540 14.38 -22.38 10.33
CA ASN A 540 14.63 -21.82 11.67
C ASN A 540 15.84 -22.44 12.39
N ALA A 541 16.21 -23.68 12.05
CA ALA A 541 17.43 -24.33 12.52
C ALA A 541 18.66 -23.92 11.71
N GLU A 542 18.47 -23.42 10.47
CA GLU A 542 19.51 -23.11 9.48
C GLU A 542 20.39 -24.33 9.19
N VAL A 543 19.74 -25.45 8.83
CA VAL A 543 20.39 -26.73 8.49
C VAL A 543 20.12 -27.12 7.04
N ASP A 544 21.05 -27.85 6.44
CA ASP A 544 20.91 -28.32 5.06
C ASP A 544 20.02 -29.55 4.99
N ARG A 545 20.28 -30.52 5.88
CA ARG A 545 19.43 -31.71 6.07
C ARG A 545 18.27 -31.35 7.00
N GLY A 546 17.07 -31.17 6.44
CA GLY A 546 15.84 -31.03 7.22
C GLY A 546 15.39 -32.35 7.88
N LEU A 547 14.24 -32.31 8.57
CA LEU A 547 13.53 -33.52 9.01
C LEU A 547 13.16 -34.38 7.79
N GLN A 548 13.07 -35.70 7.99
CA GLN A 548 12.71 -36.69 6.98
C GLN A 548 11.33 -37.28 7.27
N ASN A 549 10.71 -37.93 6.27
CA ASN A 549 9.38 -38.52 6.44
C ASN A 549 9.31 -39.53 7.61
N SER A 550 10.36 -40.32 7.82
CA SER A 550 10.46 -41.28 8.94
C SER A 550 10.40 -40.61 10.31
N ASP A 551 10.83 -39.35 10.44
CA ASP A 551 10.80 -38.63 11.72
C ASP A 551 9.35 -38.29 12.15
N PHE A 552 8.39 -38.36 11.22
CA PHE A 552 6.98 -38.09 11.49
C PHE A 552 6.20 -39.34 11.91
N ASP A 553 6.78 -40.53 11.85
CA ASP A 553 6.12 -41.77 12.29
C ASP A 553 5.70 -41.67 13.77
N LEU A 554 6.53 -41.02 14.60
CA LEU A 554 6.21 -40.73 16.00
C LEU A 554 5.09 -39.68 16.15
N LEU A 555 5.07 -38.67 15.28
CA LEU A 555 4.08 -37.58 15.33
C LEU A 555 2.70 -38.01 14.82
N GLN A 556 2.65 -39.04 13.97
CA GLN A 556 1.41 -39.57 13.40
C GLN A 556 0.41 -40.02 14.47
N TYR A 557 0.88 -40.70 15.52
CA TYR A 557 0.03 -41.17 16.62
C TYR A 557 -0.43 -40.04 17.54
N LYS A 558 0.34 -38.95 17.60
CA LYS A 558 0.10 -37.82 18.51
C LYS A 558 -0.84 -36.78 17.92
N ILE A 559 -0.79 -36.57 16.61
CA ILE A 559 -1.57 -35.51 15.96
C ILE A 559 -3.08 -35.77 16.10
N GLN A 560 -3.51 -37.03 16.14
CA GLN A 560 -4.90 -37.43 16.39
C GLN A 560 -5.08 -37.83 17.85
N CYS A 561 -5.24 -36.83 18.70
CA CYS A 561 -5.41 -37.07 20.12
C CYS A 561 -6.80 -37.67 20.41
N ASN A 562 -6.85 -38.96 20.76
CA ASN A 562 -8.08 -39.65 21.17
C ASN A 562 -8.77 -38.98 22.37
N ASP A 563 -8.01 -38.39 23.29
CA ASP A 563 -8.53 -37.63 24.44
C ASP A 563 -9.21 -36.29 24.03
N CYS A 564 -9.05 -35.84 22.78
CA CYS A 564 -9.61 -34.58 22.25
C CYS A 564 -10.56 -34.78 21.06
N SER A 565 -10.66 -36.00 20.52
CA SER A 565 -11.64 -36.36 19.50
C SER A 565 -13.02 -36.49 20.13
N PRO A 566 -14.10 -35.96 19.53
CA PRO A 566 -15.45 -36.30 19.98
C PRO A 566 -15.67 -37.82 19.84
N PRO A 567 -16.50 -38.44 20.71
CA PRO A 567 -16.85 -39.85 20.58
C PRO A 567 -17.42 -40.10 19.19
N SER A 568 -16.66 -40.80 18.36
CA SER A 568 -16.87 -40.92 16.93
C SER A 568 -18.08 -41.80 16.62
N ASN A 569 -19.04 -41.24 15.87
CA ASN A 569 -19.70 -41.97 14.80
C ASN A 569 -19.44 -41.19 13.51
N ILE A 570 -19.03 -41.91 12.46
CA ILE A 570 -18.68 -41.42 11.10
C ILE A 570 -17.18 -41.04 10.95
N GLN A 571 -16.32 -42.05 10.84
CA GLN A 571 -15.10 -41.95 10.02
C GLN A 571 -15.24 -42.94 8.87
N GLY A 572 -15.44 -42.42 7.65
CA GLY A 572 -15.43 -43.20 6.42
C GLY A 572 -14.00 -43.68 6.12
N ILE A 573 -13.90 -44.94 5.73
CA ILE A 573 -12.65 -45.57 5.28
C ILE A 573 -12.31 -44.98 3.91
N GLY A 574 -11.28 -44.12 3.85
CA GLY A 574 -10.72 -43.63 2.58
C GLY A 574 -10.35 -42.14 2.52
N ASP A 575 -10.76 -41.32 3.49
CA ASP A 575 -10.49 -39.88 3.42
C ASP A 575 -9.04 -39.54 3.81
N GLU A 576 -8.43 -38.64 3.03
CA GLU A 576 -7.11 -38.05 3.29
C GLU A 576 -7.04 -37.53 4.73
N ARG A 577 -5.97 -37.88 5.46
CA ARG A 577 -5.85 -37.52 6.88
C ARG A 577 -5.76 -36.02 7.05
N LYS A 578 -6.74 -35.49 7.77
CA LYS A 578 -6.98 -34.07 8.03
C LYS A 578 -6.46 -33.66 9.41
N ILE A 579 -5.59 -32.65 9.46
CA ILE A 579 -5.06 -32.06 10.70
C ILE A 579 -5.76 -30.73 10.94
N THR A 580 -6.18 -30.45 12.18
CA THR A 580 -6.75 -29.15 12.58
C THR A 580 -5.75 -28.33 13.42
N PHE A 581 -5.97 -27.03 13.55
CA PHE A 581 -5.14 -26.17 14.40
C PHE A 581 -5.07 -26.66 15.86
N LYS A 582 -6.18 -27.21 16.39
CA LYS A 582 -6.24 -27.77 17.75
C LYS A 582 -5.27 -28.94 17.94
N ASN A 583 -5.06 -29.75 16.90
CA ASN A 583 -4.13 -30.87 16.94
C ASN A 583 -2.67 -30.40 17.14
N ILE A 584 -2.29 -29.28 16.51
CA ILE A 584 -0.93 -28.71 16.59
C ILE A 584 -0.59 -28.25 18.02
N LEU A 585 -1.57 -27.65 18.71
CA LEU A 585 -1.44 -27.13 20.06
C LEU A 585 -1.91 -28.09 21.17
N CYS A 586 -2.36 -29.29 20.82
CA CYS A 586 -2.85 -30.28 21.78
C CYS A 586 -1.75 -30.66 22.79
N PRO A 587 -1.93 -30.46 24.10
CA PRO A 587 -0.88 -30.69 25.11
C PRO A 587 -0.66 -32.16 25.44
N HIS A 588 -1.42 -33.08 24.85
CA HIS A 588 -1.45 -34.50 25.24
C HIS A 588 -0.30 -35.36 24.70
N LEU A 589 0.82 -34.78 24.21
CA LEU A 589 2.04 -35.62 24.18
C LEU A 589 2.35 -36.02 25.59
N ARG A 590 2.71 -37.28 25.78
CA ARG A 590 3.26 -37.75 27.03
C ARG A 590 4.65 -38.27 26.73
N TYR A 591 5.64 -37.69 27.38
CA TYR A 591 6.96 -38.28 27.50
C TYR A 591 7.11 -38.76 28.94
N GLU A 592 7.21 -40.07 29.11
CA GLU A 592 7.36 -40.73 30.40
C GLU A 592 8.69 -41.50 30.40
N CYS A 593 9.65 -41.05 31.22
CA CYS A 593 10.94 -41.72 31.38
C CYS A 593 11.39 -41.61 32.85
N GLY A 594 11.46 -42.76 33.54
CA GLY A 594 11.77 -42.81 34.97
C GLY A 594 10.74 -42.02 35.79
N SER A 595 11.19 -41.05 36.60
CA SER A 595 10.34 -40.13 37.36
C SER A 595 9.84 -38.92 36.56
N THR A 596 10.22 -38.79 35.29
CA THR A 596 9.93 -37.62 34.45
C THR A 596 8.67 -37.88 33.64
N ASN A 597 7.58 -37.15 33.95
CA ASN A 597 6.33 -37.15 33.17
C ASN A 597 6.10 -35.73 32.62
N VAL A 598 6.30 -35.54 31.31
CA VAL A 598 6.17 -34.22 30.66
C VAL A 598 5.10 -34.26 29.60
N ARG A 599 4.25 -33.23 29.63
CA ARG A 599 3.20 -32.99 28.63
C ARG A 599 3.46 -31.72 27.83
N PHE A 600 3.41 -31.82 26.52
CA PHE A 600 3.66 -30.67 25.62
C PHE A 600 3.04 -30.87 24.24
N SER A 601 2.72 -29.78 23.54
CA SER A 601 2.15 -29.86 22.19
C SER A 601 3.16 -30.24 21.12
N VAL A 602 2.69 -30.62 19.92
CA VAL A 602 3.57 -30.87 18.76
C VAL A 602 4.41 -29.65 18.49
N TRP A 603 3.75 -28.49 18.43
CA TRP A 603 4.42 -27.23 18.19
C TRP A 603 5.41 -26.85 19.28
N ARG A 604 5.05 -27.06 20.56
CA ARG A 604 5.96 -26.78 21.67
C ARG A 604 7.23 -27.64 21.59
N GLY A 605 7.10 -28.91 21.23
CA GLY A 605 8.24 -29.80 21.03
C GLY A 605 9.18 -29.32 19.94
N LEU A 606 8.64 -28.87 18.81
CA LEU A 606 9.43 -28.27 17.73
C LEU A 606 10.19 -27.03 18.20
N LEU A 607 9.55 -26.13 18.95
CA LEU A 607 10.20 -24.92 19.43
C LEU A 607 11.33 -25.20 20.42
N GLU A 608 11.17 -26.19 21.31
CA GLU A 608 12.24 -26.65 22.20
C GLU A 608 13.41 -27.24 21.41
N LEU A 609 13.12 -28.06 20.39
CA LEU A 609 14.14 -28.59 19.49
C LEU A 609 14.90 -27.44 18.80
N LEU A 610 14.18 -26.47 18.24
CA LEU A 610 14.79 -25.29 17.59
C LEU A 610 15.62 -24.44 18.56
N GLN A 611 15.22 -24.36 19.84
CA GLN A 611 15.99 -23.63 20.85
C GLN A 611 17.38 -24.24 21.06
N LEU A 612 17.54 -25.56 20.92
CA LEU A 612 18.86 -26.21 20.98
C LEU A 612 19.79 -25.68 19.88
N PHE A 613 19.28 -25.56 18.65
CA PHE A 613 20.03 -24.98 17.53
C PHE A 613 20.36 -23.51 17.74
N GLN A 614 19.52 -22.75 18.45
CA GLN A 614 19.77 -21.32 18.71
C GLN A 614 20.80 -21.06 19.82
N VAL A 615 20.90 -21.95 20.82
CA VAL A 615 21.82 -21.80 21.96
C VAL A 615 23.23 -22.30 21.65
N CYS A 616 23.36 -23.39 20.88
CA CYS A 616 24.63 -24.05 20.55
C CYS A 616 24.88 -24.08 19.04
N LEU A 617 24.74 -22.92 18.38
CA LEU A 617 24.65 -22.74 16.92
C LEU A 617 25.60 -23.60 16.09
N SER A 618 26.90 -23.65 16.39
CA SER A 618 27.86 -24.38 15.56
C SER A 618 27.91 -25.89 15.85
N LEU A 619 27.80 -26.30 17.11
CA LEU A 619 28.11 -27.66 17.53
C LEU A 619 26.99 -28.64 17.17
N ILE A 620 25.73 -28.23 17.37
CA ILE A 620 24.58 -29.08 17.06
C ILE A 620 24.35 -29.13 15.55
N ARG A 621 24.54 -28.00 14.83
CA ARG A 621 24.45 -27.99 13.36
C ARG A 621 25.45 -28.92 12.71
N ASN A 622 26.69 -28.95 13.19
CA ASN A 622 27.73 -29.84 12.67
C ASN A 622 27.48 -31.33 12.92
N VAL A 623 26.74 -31.68 13.98
CA VAL A 623 26.37 -33.08 14.27
C VAL A 623 25.08 -33.48 13.53
N TRP A 624 24.20 -32.52 13.28
CA TRP A 624 22.93 -32.74 12.61
C TRP A 624 23.07 -32.92 11.10
N ASN A 625 23.89 -32.06 10.46
CA ASN A 625 24.29 -32.18 9.06
C ASN A 625 25.21 -33.39 8.89
#